data_AF-A0A2X1C2S0-F1
#
_entry.id   AF-A0A2X1C2S0-F1
#
_cell.length_a   1.000
_cell.length_b   1.000
_cell.length_c   1.000
_cell.angle_alpha   90.00
_cell.angle_beta   90.00
_cell.angle_gamma   90.00
#
_symmetry.space_group_name_H-M   'P 1'
#
loop_
_entity.id
_entity.type
_entity.pdbx_description
1 polymer ?
#
loop_
_entity_poly.entity_id
_entity_poly.type
_entity_poly.pdbx_seq_one_letter_code
_entity_poly.pdbx_strand_id
1 'polypeptide(L)'
;MSGMAQEMAQEIELKFRLGPGAAARLAAHPALAGEDSVQSLRSVYFDTPDQALRRAGWGLRVRATGRGFVQTLKGQTGGDILRRAEWEAPVPNEALDWTALKATPAAALLKGRRRDLSPRFASTVRRRARLVAFEGP
;
A
#
# COMPACT_ATOMS: atom_id res chain seq x y z
N MET A 1 -24.09 -7.69 23.83
CA MET A 1 -23.47 -7.84 22.50
C MET A 1 -23.64 -6.53 21.76
N SER A 2 -22.58 -5.74 21.63
CA SER A 2 -22.57 -4.59 20.70
C SER A 2 -21.15 -4.52 20.17
N GLY A 3 -20.96 -5.05 18.95
CA GLY A 3 -19.69 -4.94 18.25
C GLY A 3 -19.53 -3.49 17.83
N MET A 4 -18.54 -2.81 18.40
CA MET A 4 -18.09 -1.52 17.92
C MET A 4 -17.71 -1.69 16.45
N ALA A 5 -18.52 -1.17 15.53
CA ALA A 5 -18.09 -0.93 14.18
C ALA A 5 -16.88 0.00 14.29
N GLN A 6 -15.69 -0.49 13.92
CA GLN A 6 -14.53 0.38 13.74
C GLN A 6 -14.92 1.40 12.68
N GLU A 7 -15.14 2.63 13.12
CA GLU A 7 -15.29 3.79 12.26
C GLU A 7 -14.02 3.85 11.40
N MET A 8 -14.16 3.49 10.11
CA MET A 8 -13.01 3.43 9.21
C MET A 8 -12.53 4.86 8.96
N ALA A 9 -11.49 5.28 9.68
CA ALA A 9 -10.79 6.52 9.42
C ALA A 9 -10.42 6.56 7.93
N GLN A 10 -10.98 7.51 7.19
CA GLN A 10 -10.72 7.64 5.76
C GLN A 10 -9.40 8.38 5.56
N GLU A 11 -8.41 7.69 5.01
CA GLU A 11 -7.18 8.32 4.53
C GLU A 11 -7.42 8.91 3.12
N ILE A 12 -7.03 10.17 2.92
CA ILE A 12 -7.03 10.84 1.62
C ILE A 12 -5.58 11.12 1.23
N GLU A 13 -5.13 10.62 0.08
CA GLU A 13 -3.75 10.77 -0.38
C GLU A 13 -3.67 11.45 -1.76
N LEU A 14 -2.90 12.53 -1.86
CA LEU A 14 -2.52 13.17 -3.12
C LEU A 14 -1.10 12.78 -3.51
N LYS A 15 -0.90 12.32 -4.75
CA LYS A 15 0.40 11.87 -5.25
C LYS A 15 0.85 12.71 -6.43
N PHE A 16 2.05 13.27 -6.32
CA PHE A 16 2.67 14.08 -7.38
C PHE A 16 3.87 13.34 -7.97
N ARG A 17 4.04 13.44 -9.29
CA ARG A 17 5.29 13.05 -9.94
C ARG A 17 6.26 14.22 -9.85
N LEU A 18 7.40 13.98 -9.22
CA LEU A 18 8.44 14.99 -9.07
C LEU A 18 9.45 14.87 -10.21
N GLY A 19 9.78 16.00 -10.84
CA GLY A 19 10.90 16.09 -11.77
C GLY A 19 12.26 16.09 -11.05
N PRO A 20 13.37 16.01 -11.80
CA PRO A 20 14.72 16.11 -11.23
C PRO A 20 14.88 17.35 -10.33
N GLY A 21 15.50 17.20 -9.16
CA GLY A 21 15.75 18.28 -8.20
C GLY A 21 14.53 18.77 -7.40
N ALA A 22 13.30 18.46 -7.82
CA ALA A 22 12.09 18.94 -7.15
C ALA A 22 11.95 18.40 -5.72
N ALA A 23 12.38 17.15 -5.46
CA ALA A 23 12.34 16.57 -4.11
C ALA A 23 13.23 17.32 -3.11
N ALA A 24 14.41 17.78 -3.53
CA ALA A 24 15.31 18.56 -2.67
C ALA A 24 14.73 19.94 -2.38
N ARG A 25 14.20 20.62 -3.40
CA ARG A 25 13.51 21.91 -3.25
C ARG A 25 12.30 21.81 -2.33
N LEU A 26 11.48 20.78 -2.48
CA LEU A 26 10.32 20.52 -1.64
C LEU A 26 10.75 20.28 -0.19
N ALA A 27 11.79 19.48 0.03
CA ALA A 27 12.33 19.22 1.37
C ALA A 27 12.91 20.47 2.07
N ALA A 28 13.30 21.50 1.32
CA ALA A 28 13.78 22.78 1.85
C ALA A 28 12.67 23.84 1.97
N HIS A 29 11.44 23.55 1.53
CA HIS A 29 10.37 24.53 1.52
C HIS A 29 9.89 24.85 2.95
N PRO A 30 9.74 26.14 3.33
CA PRO A 30 9.34 26.53 4.69
C PRO A 30 8.02 25.92 5.16
N ALA A 31 7.04 25.76 4.26
CA ALA A 31 5.75 25.13 4.58
C ALA A 31 5.85 23.63 4.96
N LEU A 32 7.00 23.00 4.71
CA LEU A 32 7.29 21.63 5.12
C LEU A 32 8.38 21.59 6.19
N ALA A 33 8.66 22.71 6.88
CA ALA A 33 9.60 22.74 7.99
C ALA A 33 9.12 21.84 9.14
N GLY A 34 10.07 21.32 9.92
CA GLY A 34 9.81 20.38 11.02
C GLY A 34 10.65 19.11 10.90
N GLU A 35 10.52 18.25 11.91
CA GLU A 35 11.23 16.97 11.96
C GLU A 35 10.75 16.03 10.85
N ASP A 36 11.71 15.30 10.27
CA ASP A 36 11.43 14.22 9.34
C ASP A 36 11.72 12.86 9.95
N SER A 37 10.95 11.88 9.52
CA SER A 37 11.27 10.47 9.72
C SER A 37 11.73 9.87 8.39
N VAL A 38 12.78 9.06 8.44
CA VAL A 38 13.30 8.34 7.27
C VAL A 38 13.18 6.84 7.50
N GLN A 39 12.60 6.14 6.53
CA GLN A 39 12.38 4.71 6.59
C GLN A 39 12.74 4.05 5.25
N SER A 40 13.33 2.86 5.31
CA SER A 40 13.51 1.99 4.14
C SER A 40 12.37 0.98 4.11
N LEU A 41 11.54 1.04 3.07
CA LEU A 41 10.37 0.17 2.90
C LEU A 41 10.63 -0.83 1.80
N ARG A 42 10.78 -2.11 2.16
CA ARG A 42 10.89 -3.21 1.20
C ARG A 42 9.55 -3.88 0.98
N SER A 43 9.19 -4.16 -0.27
CA SER A 43 7.94 -4.85 -0.60
C SER A 43 8.16 -5.84 -1.74
N VAL A 44 7.63 -7.05 -1.60
CA VAL A 44 7.57 -8.07 -2.65
C VAL A 44 6.16 -8.08 -3.21
N TYR A 45 6.04 -7.96 -4.52
CA TYR A 45 4.76 -7.95 -5.24
C TYR A 45 4.48 -9.32 -5.85
N PHE A 46 3.23 -9.76 -5.76
CA PHE A 46 2.77 -11.06 -6.22
C PHE A 46 1.70 -10.89 -7.30
N ASP A 47 1.76 -11.71 -8.33
CA ASP A 47 0.73 -11.81 -9.37
C ASP A 47 0.87 -13.16 -10.07
N THR A 48 -0.08 -13.48 -10.94
CA THR A 48 0.01 -14.63 -11.85
C THR A 48 0.93 -14.29 -13.04
N PRO A 49 1.43 -15.29 -13.80
CA PRO A 49 2.30 -15.03 -14.95
C PRO A 49 1.65 -14.12 -16.00
N ASP A 50 0.34 -14.28 -16.18
CA ASP A 50 -0.48 -13.45 -17.05
C ASP A 50 -0.89 -12.12 -16.41
N GLN A 51 -0.50 -11.78 -15.18
CA GLN A 51 -0.80 -10.51 -14.51
C GLN A 51 -2.30 -10.28 -14.25
N ALA A 52 -3.00 -11.30 -13.78
CA ALA A 52 -4.45 -11.25 -13.57
C ALA A 52 -4.86 -10.16 -12.57
N LEU A 53 -4.11 -10.00 -11.46
CA LEU A 53 -4.41 -8.97 -10.46
C LEU A 53 -4.20 -7.57 -11.05
N ARG A 54 -3.06 -7.33 -11.70
CA ARG A 54 -2.78 -6.03 -12.34
C ARG A 54 -3.85 -5.65 -13.36
N ARG A 55 -4.27 -6.58 -14.21
CA ARG A 55 -5.34 -6.32 -15.21
C ARG A 55 -6.68 -6.00 -14.58
N ALA A 56 -6.95 -6.55 -13.40
CA ALA A 56 -8.13 -6.21 -12.60
C ALA A 56 -7.97 -4.91 -11.79
N GLY A 57 -6.88 -4.16 -11.99
CA GLY A 57 -6.62 -2.91 -11.28
C GLY A 57 -6.15 -3.11 -9.84
N TRP A 58 -5.64 -4.29 -9.51
CA TRP A 58 -5.17 -4.64 -8.17
C TRP A 58 -3.65 -4.78 -8.09
N GLY A 59 -3.11 -4.48 -6.91
CA GLY A 59 -1.73 -4.74 -6.54
C GLY A 59 -1.69 -5.51 -5.23
N LEU A 60 -1.07 -6.69 -5.24
CA LEU A 60 -0.88 -7.53 -4.07
C LEU A 60 0.61 -7.52 -3.69
N ARG A 61 0.89 -7.24 -2.42
CA ARG A 61 2.26 -7.24 -1.91
C ARG A 61 2.34 -7.75 -0.48
N VAL A 62 3.53 -8.18 -0.09
CA VAL A 62 3.95 -8.30 1.30
C VAL A 62 5.07 -7.29 1.54
N ARG A 63 4.93 -6.49 2.60
CA ARG A 63 5.89 -5.46 2.98
C ARG A 63 6.55 -5.81 4.30
N ALA A 64 7.88 -5.73 4.34
CA ALA A 64 8.62 -5.72 5.58
C ALA A 64 8.42 -4.37 6.29
N THR A 65 8.14 -4.44 7.59
CA THR A 65 7.99 -3.30 8.50
C THR A 65 8.99 -3.45 9.64
N GLY A 66 9.17 -2.40 10.45
CA GLY A 66 9.99 -2.51 11.66
C GLY A 66 9.46 -3.50 12.71
N ARG A 67 8.23 -4.01 12.55
CA ARG A 67 7.55 -4.88 13.53
C ARG A 67 7.10 -6.24 12.94
N GLY A 68 7.55 -6.60 11.74
CA GLY A 68 7.12 -7.82 11.05
C GLY A 68 6.67 -7.55 9.62
N PHE A 69 5.70 -8.30 9.11
CA PHE A 69 5.26 -8.22 7.72
C PHE A 69 3.77 -7.92 7.61
N VAL A 70 3.40 -7.14 6.60
CA VAL A 70 2.00 -6.85 6.28
C VAL A 70 1.73 -7.22 4.83
N GLN A 71 0.71 -8.06 4.61
CA GLN A 71 0.17 -8.32 3.29
C GLN A 71 -0.92 -7.31 2.99
N THR A 72 -0.83 -6.68 1.83
CA THR A 72 -1.76 -5.66 1.36
C THR A 72 -2.29 -6.06 -0.02
N LEU A 73 -3.62 -6.11 -0.17
CA LEU A 73 -4.25 -5.95 -1.48
C LEU A 73 -4.71 -4.49 -1.62
N LYS A 74 -4.23 -3.80 -2.64
CA LYS A 74 -4.73 -2.48 -3.03
C LYS A 74 -5.54 -2.60 -4.32
N GLY A 75 -6.69 -1.95 -4.39
CA GLY A 75 -7.48 -1.87 -5.61
C GLY A 75 -8.15 -0.51 -5.78
N GLN A 76 -8.46 -0.15 -7.02
CA GLN A 76 -9.38 0.94 -7.28
C GLN A 76 -10.82 0.48 -6.98
N THR A 77 -11.57 1.31 -6.28
CA THR A 77 -13.01 1.15 -6.08
C THR A 77 -13.70 2.38 -6.65
N GLY A 78 -14.35 2.23 -7.81
CA GLY A 78 -15.04 3.32 -8.49
C GLY A 78 -14.13 4.34 -9.17
N GLY A 79 -14.73 5.36 -9.78
CA GLY A 79 -14.04 6.42 -10.55
C GLY A 79 -13.38 7.52 -9.71
N ASP A 80 -13.31 7.36 -8.39
CA ASP A 80 -12.71 8.36 -7.49
C ASP A 80 -11.19 8.19 -7.44
N ILE A 81 -10.47 9.13 -8.04
CA ILE A 81 -9.00 9.11 -8.13
C ILE A 81 -8.30 9.23 -6.75
N LEU A 82 -9.01 9.76 -5.74
CA LEU A 82 -8.49 9.99 -4.40
C LEU A 82 -8.72 8.79 -3.48
N ARG A 83 -9.56 7.84 -3.89
CA ARG A 83 -9.94 6.70 -3.07
C ARG A 83 -9.46 5.39 -3.67
N ARG A 84 -8.86 4.56 -2.83
CA ARG A 84 -8.49 3.18 -3.16
C ARG A 84 -8.92 2.30 -1.99
N ALA A 85 -9.57 1.19 -2.31
CA ALA A 85 -9.83 0.19 -1.31
C ALA A 85 -8.54 -0.58 -1.01
N GLU A 86 -8.32 -0.85 0.26
CA GLU A 86 -7.12 -1.48 0.77
C GLU A 86 -7.52 -2.49 1.83
N TRP A 87 -6.98 -3.70 1.70
CA TRP A 87 -7.14 -4.79 2.67
C TRP A 87 -5.77 -5.16 3.17
N GLU A 88 -5.54 -4.97 4.47
CA GLU A 88 -4.27 -5.27 5.12
C GLU A 88 -4.44 -6.34 6.19
N ALA A 89 -3.46 -7.23 6.26
CA ALA A 89 -3.35 -8.21 7.32
C ALA A 89 -1.88 -8.41 7.72
N PRO A 90 -1.57 -8.50 9.03
CA PRO A 90 -0.25 -8.94 9.46
C PRO A 90 -0.02 -10.40 9.02
N VAL A 91 1.20 -10.71 8.60
CA VAL A 91 1.60 -12.04 8.13
C VAL A 91 2.94 -12.44 8.74
N PRO A 92 3.23 -13.74 8.92
CA PRO A 92 4.38 -14.18 9.71
C PRO A 92 5.74 -13.94 9.01
N ASN A 93 5.76 -13.82 7.69
CA ASN A 93 6.98 -13.66 6.91
C ASN A 93 6.70 -12.95 5.58
N GLU A 94 7.73 -12.85 4.73
CA GLU A 94 7.64 -12.14 3.45
C GLU A 94 6.89 -12.92 2.35
N ALA A 95 6.60 -14.20 2.55
CA ALA A 95 5.82 -14.98 1.60
C ALA A 95 4.34 -14.59 1.65
N LEU A 96 3.65 -14.84 0.53
CA LEU A 96 2.22 -14.63 0.42
C LEU A 96 1.48 -15.53 1.41
N ASP A 97 0.64 -14.92 2.25
CA ASP A 97 -0.29 -15.65 3.12
C ASP A 97 -1.64 -15.83 2.41
N TRP A 98 -2.00 -17.08 2.17
CA TRP A 98 -3.22 -17.43 1.46
C TRP A 98 -4.49 -17.20 2.29
N THR A 99 -4.40 -17.32 3.61
CA THR A 99 -5.54 -17.08 4.51
C THR A 99 -5.89 -15.60 4.51
N ALA A 100 -4.89 -14.72 4.61
CA ALA A 100 -5.07 -13.28 4.47
C ALA A 100 -5.63 -12.90 3.10
N LEU A 101 -5.17 -13.53 2.02
CA LEU A 101 -5.66 -13.24 0.66
C LEU A 101 -7.12 -13.65 0.46
N LYS A 102 -7.54 -14.77 1.06
CA LYS A 102 -8.94 -15.25 1.02
C LYS A 102 -9.94 -14.27 1.64
N ALA A 103 -9.50 -13.43 2.57
CA ALA A 103 -10.32 -12.39 3.19
C ALA A 103 -10.48 -11.12 2.32
N THR A 104 -9.99 -11.14 1.09
CA THR A 104 -10.06 -10.00 0.15
C THR A 104 -10.89 -10.35 -1.09
N PRO A 105 -11.37 -9.34 -1.85
CA PRO A 105 -12.07 -9.59 -3.13
C PRO A 105 -11.24 -10.35 -4.17
N ALA A 106 -9.91 -10.38 -4.03
CA ALA A 106 -9.04 -11.10 -4.96
C ALA A 106 -9.20 -12.63 -4.91
N ALA A 107 -9.79 -13.17 -3.85
CA ALA A 107 -10.05 -14.60 -3.72
C ALA A 107 -10.90 -15.15 -4.88
N ALA A 108 -11.91 -14.39 -5.33
CA ALA A 108 -12.79 -14.80 -6.42
C ALA A 108 -12.05 -14.86 -7.76
N LEU A 109 -11.23 -13.85 -8.08
CA LEU A 109 -10.44 -13.79 -9.31
C LEU A 109 -9.38 -14.89 -9.38
N LEU A 110 -8.86 -15.32 -8.22
CA LEU A 110 -7.78 -16.31 -8.11
C LEU A 110 -8.28 -17.73 -7.81
N LYS A 111 -9.58 -18.00 -7.91
CA LYS A 111 -10.15 -19.32 -7.66
C LYS A 111 -9.49 -20.36 -8.58
N GLY A 112 -8.91 -21.41 -7.99
CA GLY A 112 -8.18 -22.45 -8.72
C GLY A 112 -6.77 -22.08 -9.19
N ARG A 113 -6.35 -20.81 -9.02
CA ARG A 113 -5.08 -20.28 -9.53
C ARG A 113 -4.02 -20.07 -8.46
N ARG A 114 -4.19 -20.65 -7.26
CA ARG A 114 -3.26 -20.48 -6.13
C ARG A 114 -1.81 -20.78 -6.51
N ARG A 115 -1.57 -21.81 -7.33
CA ARG A 115 -0.22 -22.23 -7.76
C ARG A 115 0.42 -21.27 -8.76
N ASP A 116 -0.36 -20.42 -9.41
CA ASP A 116 0.13 -19.44 -10.38
C ASP A 116 0.72 -18.19 -9.68
N LEU A 117 0.31 -17.93 -8.44
CA LEU A 117 0.78 -16.76 -7.70
C LEU A 117 2.22 -16.94 -7.26
N SER A 118 3.08 -16.04 -7.73
CA SER A 118 4.50 -16.02 -7.42
C SER A 118 5.01 -14.58 -7.24
N PRO A 119 6.13 -14.38 -6.54
CA PRO A 119 6.82 -13.09 -6.55
C PRO A 119 7.12 -12.66 -8.00
N ARG A 120 6.77 -11.42 -8.35
CA ARG A 120 7.01 -10.84 -9.68
C ARG A 120 8.13 -9.82 -9.67
N PHE A 121 8.19 -9.00 -8.64
CA PHE A 121 9.29 -8.06 -8.41
C PHE A 121 9.32 -7.62 -6.95
N ALA A 122 10.45 -7.05 -6.55
CA ALA A 122 10.59 -6.37 -5.27
C ALA A 122 10.87 -4.88 -5.49
N SER A 123 10.42 -4.04 -4.56
CA SER A 123 10.72 -2.61 -4.55
C SER A 123 11.27 -2.20 -3.19
N THR A 124 12.29 -1.36 -3.19
CA THR A 124 12.77 -0.67 -1.99
C THR A 124 12.53 0.83 -2.15
N VAL A 125 11.79 1.41 -1.21
CA VAL A 125 11.49 2.84 -1.19
C VAL A 125 12.12 3.46 0.05
N ARG A 126 13.01 4.44 -0.13
CA ARG A 126 13.43 5.31 0.96
C ARG A 126 12.37 6.40 1.14
N ARG A 127 11.53 6.25 2.15
CA ARG A 127 10.46 7.19 2.49
C ARG A 127 11.00 8.23 3.47
N ARG A 128 10.78 9.50 3.15
CA ARG A 128 10.90 10.64 4.07
C ARG A 128 9.49 11.16 4.33
N ALA A 129 9.10 11.25 5.59
CA ALA A 129 7.77 11.73 5.99
C ALA A 129 7.89 12.86 7.01
N ARG A 130 7.00 13.85 6.88
CA ARG A 130 6.86 14.99 7.79
C ARG A 130 5.39 15.16 8.12
N LEU A 131 5.09 15.47 9.38
CA LEU A 131 3.77 15.93 9.79
C LEU A 131 3.76 17.45 9.69
N VAL A 132 2.73 17.98 9.02
CA VAL A 132 2.56 19.43 8.83
C VAL A 132 1.25 19.80 9.49
N ALA A 133 1.30 20.73 10.44
CA ALA A 133 0.09 21.34 10.97
C ALA A 133 -0.51 22.22 9.89
N PHE A 134 -1.78 21.99 9.57
CA PHE A 134 -2.55 22.83 8.67
C PHE A 134 -3.75 23.34 9.45
N GLU A 135 -3.69 24.60 9.85
CA GLU A 135 -4.88 25.33 10.26
C GLU A 135 -5.57 25.74 8.98
N GLY A 136 -6.79 25.23 8.77
CA GLY A 136 -7.58 25.56 7.59
C GLY A 136 -7.81 27.08 7.47
N PRO A 137 -8.33 27.56 6.33
CA PRO A 137 -8.86 28.91 6.26
C PRO A 137 -9.98 29.15 7.27
#